data_AF-A0A935W2T6-F1
#
_entry.id   AF-A0A935W2T6-F1
#
_cell.length_a   1.000
_cell.length_b   1.000
_cell.length_c   1.000
_cell.angle_alpha   90.00
_cell.angle_beta   90.00
_cell.angle_gamma   90.00
#
_symmetry.space_group_name_H-M   'P 1'
#
loop_
_entity.id
_entity.type
_entity.pdbx_description
1 polymer ?
#
loop_
_entity_poly.entity_id
_entity_poly.type
_entity_poly.pdbx_seq_one_letter_code
_entity_poly.pdbx_strand_id
1 'polypeptide(L)'
;MSKPSVTGARVVNESPVTRRRVVGEQPATSEPTMNHLPPLLLGLFRELLANGVQLGVRDYLDGLRALQLGFGHGGRPALRDLALALWARSDEEHRLITRWFAGLPIAEQPLLDAVDDALRAAGAVASQPPRETRRASPEPASGHGTAASPSTSGAATATPVDVRARVSFAGMHEGSGLPVPRLSAEPPIGEDYVLHPHTLVSLRDLAVLWRRYRRSTRRGPRSELDLTATIGERCRGGLLQQPVYRPRRGNSARLLVLADVSPSMEPWLPFLATLAESLRFGRLASAEMRYFSNLPRRHLFADVSLADPQPRDEVLRRYSGAGLLIVSDSGSVRGYLNRRRAVQTAAFLAEAKCLSPAIVWLNPMPQTRWAGTSAALVAAGPNVVMLPLDAAHLLHAVDILRGNK
;
A
#
# COMPACT_ATOMS: atom_id res chain seq x y z
N MET A 1 68.94 -8.48 -39.25
CA MET A 1 69.92 -9.50 -38.80
C MET A 1 70.28 -9.21 -37.34
N SER A 2 70.15 -10.23 -36.50
CA SER A 2 70.77 -10.48 -35.18
C SER A 2 70.73 -9.41 -34.06
N LYS A 3 70.08 -9.77 -32.94
CA LYS A 3 70.46 -9.36 -31.57
C LYS A 3 71.77 -10.10 -31.17
N PRO A 4 72.56 -9.62 -30.19
CA PRO A 4 72.43 -10.07 -28.77
C PRO A 4 72.85 -9.01 -27.70
N SER A 5 72.32 -9.03 -26.47
CA SER A 5 72.91 -9.47 -25.16
C SER A 5 74.14 -8.68 -24.66
N VAL A 6 74.50 -8.46 -23.38
CA VAL A 6 73.99 -8.59 -21.98
C VAL A 6 75.13 -7.98 -21.08
N THR A 7 74.80 -7.31 -19.95
CA THR A 7 75.55 -7.15 -18.66
C THR A 7 76.85 -6.33 -18.49
N GLY A 8 76.89 -5.56 -17.37
CA GLY A 8 78.07 -5.16 -16.57
C GLY A 8 77.91 -3.81 -15.83
N ALA A 9 77.34 -3.76 -14.61
CA ALA A 9 77.99 -3.79 -13.27
C ALA A 9 78.66 -2.48 -12.76
N ARG A 10 78.14 -1.92 -11.64
CA ARG A 10 78.78 -1.00 -10.66
C ARG A 10 77.89 -1.01 -9.39
N VAL A 11 78.19 -1.70 -8.28
CA VAL A 11 79.17 -1.49 -7.19
C VAL A 11 78.76 -0.37 -6.19
N VAL A 12 78.79 -0.75 -4.91
CA VAL A 12 78.83 0.02 -3.63
C VAL A 12 77.49 0.42 -2.98
N ASN A 13 77.08 -0.21 -1.86
CA ASN A 13 77.48 0.18 -0.49
C ASN A 13 76.78 -0.67 0.60
N GLU A 14 77.54 -1.12 1.61
CA GLU A 14 77.06 -1.81 2.80
C GLU A 14 77.06 -0.89 4.04
N SER A 15 76.22 -1.26 5.02
CA SER A 15 76.26 -0.99 6.48
C SER A 15 75.57 0.27 7.04
N PRO A 16 75.13 0.28 8.33
CA PRO A 16 74.71 -0.84 9.21
C PRO A 16 73.44 -0.58 10.06
N VAL A 17 73.03 -1.68 10.70
CA VAL A 17 72.01 -1.89 11.73
C VAL A 17 72.06 -0.87 12.89
N THR A 18 70.90 -0.32 13.26
CA THR A 18 70.67 0.31 14.58
C THR A 18 69.45 -0.32 15.25
N ARG A 19 69.68 -1.18 16.26
CA ARG A 19 68.67 -1.65 17.22
C ARG A 19 68.30 -0.48 18.13
N ARG A 20 67.03 -0.07 18.16
CA ARG A 20 66.50 0.79 19.22
C ARG A 20 65.37 0.09 19.95
N ARG A 21 65.66 -0.23 21.20
CA ARG A 21 64.79 -0.73 22.26
C ARG A 21 63.75 0.36 22.54
N VAL A 22 62.47 0.07 22.35
CA VAL A 22 61.37 0.93 22.81
C VAL A 22 60.73 0.24 24.01
N VAL A 23 60.86 0.94 25.14
CA VAL A 23 60.28 0.64 26.44
C VAL A 23 58.75 0.66 26.32
N GLY A 24 58.10 -0.30 26.99
CA GLY A 24 56.66 -0.44 27.01
C GLY A 24 55.98 0.79 27.61
N GLU A 25 55.05 1.34 26.86
CA GLU A 25 54.01 2.22 27.34
C GLU A 25 52.71 1.63 26.80
N GLN A 26 51.91 1.03 27.67
CA GLN A 26 50.59 0.51 27.34
C GLN A 26 49.69 1.69 26.97
N PRO A 27 49.12 1.78 25.75
CA PRO A 27 47.93 2.57 25.58
C PRO A 27 46.76 1.79 26.16
N ALA A 28 46.03 2.44 27.05
CA ALA A 28 44.80 1.97 27.66
C ALA A 28 43.91 1.27 26.64
N THR A 29 43.36 0.14 27.04
CA THR A 29 42.23 -0.54 26.39
C THR A 29 41.05 0.43 26.29
N SER A 30 41.01 1.22 25.23
CA SER A 30 39.79 1.86 24.78
C SER A 30 38.91 0.75 24.24
N GLU A 31 37.87 0.41 25.01
CA GLU A 31 36.71 -0.34 24.53
C GLU A 31 36.34 0.13 23.12
N PRO A 32 36.03 -0.77 22.17
CA PRO A 32 35.48 -0.34 20.90
C PRO A 32 34.13 0.29 21.22
N THR A 33 34.10 1.63 21.24
CA THR A 33 32.87 2.41 21.26
C THR A 33 31.98 1.85 20.17
N MET A 34 30.88 1.23 20.59
CA MET A 34 29.80 0.71 19.76
C MET A 34 29.22 1.86 18.95
N ASN A 35 29.89 2.23 17.85
CA ASN A 35 29.37 3.13 16.85
C ASN A 35 28.22 2.39 16.16
N HIS A 36 27.02 2.69 16.66
CA HIS A 36 25.73 2.24 16.18
C HIS A 36 25.69 2.15 14.65
N LEU A 37 25.47 0.94 14.12
CA LEU A 37 25.12 0.73 12.72
C LEU A 37 23.69 1.27 12.48
N PRO A 38 23.50 2.32 11.65
CA PRO A 38 22.20 2.95 11.50
C PRO A 38 21.33 2.22 10.44
N PRO A 39 20.01 2.52 10.39
CA PRO A 39 18.96 1.85 9.60
C PRO A 39 19.03 2.03 8.06
N LEU A 40 20.23 2.13 7.48
CA LEU A 40 20.44 2.38 6.04
C LEU A 40 20.42 1.13 5.16
N LEU A 41 20.70 -0.06 5.72
CA LEU A 41 20.70 -1.31 4.94
C LEU A 41 19.31 -1.62 4.38
N LEU A 42 18.25 -1.36 5.14
CA LEU A 42 16.88 -1.58 4.67
C LEU A 42 16.52 -0.63 3.52
N GLY A 43 17.00 0.61 3.57
CA GLY A 43 16.84 1.58 2.49
C GLY A 43 17.54 1.12 1.21
N LEU A 44 18.81 0.73 1.35
CA LEU A 44 19.61 0.14 0.26
C LEU A 44 18.91 -1.10 -0.34
N PHE A 45 18.46 -2.02 0.51
CA PHE A 45 17.79 -3.25 0.10
C PHE A 45 16.50 -2.97 -0.69
N ARG A 46 15.67 -2.04 -0.21
CA ARG A 46 14.42 -1.63 -0.88
C ARG A 46 14.68 -0.98 -2.24
N GLU A 47 15.71 -0.16 -2.34
CA GLU A 47 16.07 0.52 -3.58
C GLU A 47 16.63 -0.46 -4.63
N LEU A 48 17.47 -1.42 -4.21
CA LEU A 48 17.95 -2.46 -5.12
C LEU A 48 16.82 -3.35 -5.65
N LEU A 49 15.87 -3.71 -4.78
CA LEU A 49 14.66 -4.45 -5.17
C LEU A 49 13.77 -3.65 -6.13
N ALA A 50 13.67 -2.32 -5.94
CA ALA A 50 12.94 -1.44 -6.85
C ALA A 50 13.62 -1.28 -8.23
N ASN A 51 14.93 -1.52 -8.32
CA ASN A 51 15.71 -1.43 -9.55
C ASN A 51 15.94 -2.79 -10.23
N GLY A 52 15.25 -3.84 -9.79
CA GLY A 52 15.20 -5.14 -10.48
C GLY A 52 16.21 -6.19 -10.02
N VAL A 53 16.93 -5.95 -8.91
CA VAL A 53 17.77 -7.00 -8.29
C VAL A 53 16.87 -7.98 -7.53
N GLN A 54 17.01 -9.28 -7.78
CA GLN A 54 16.20 -10.31 -7.13
C GLN A 54 16.71 -10.61 -5.72
N LEU A 55 16.27 -9.82 -4.75
CA LEU A 55 16.63 -9.94 -3.35
C LEU A 55 15.47 -10.48 -2.51
N GLY A 56 15.75 -11.46 -1.67
CA GLY A 56 14.82 -12.03 -0.70
C GLY A 56 15.11 -11.61 0.74
N VAL A 57 14.20 -11.95 1.65
CA VAL A 57 14.35 -11.67 3.10
C VAL A 57 15.62 -12.30 3.67
N ARG A 58 16.05 -13.46 3.14
CA ARG A 58 17.29 -14.12 3.53
C ARG A 58 18.53 -13.28 3.19
N ASP A 59 18.58 -12.72 1.98
CA ASP A 59 19.70 -11.89 1.53
C ASP A 59 19.83 -10.61 2.37
N TYR A 60 18.70 -10.08 2.84
CA TYR A 60 18.68 -8.97 3.79
C TYR A 60 19.26 -9.36 5.17
N LEU A 61 18.85 -10.51 5.71
CA LEU A 61 19.34 -11.02 6.99
C LEU A 61 20.83 -11.38 6.93
N ASP A 62 21.29 -11.92 5.80
CA ASP A 62 22.70 -12.22 5.58
C ASP A 62 23.54 -10.92 5.50
N GLY A 63 23.00 -9.86 4.90
CA GLY A 63 23.60 -8.52 4.95
C GLY A 63 23.69 -7.94 6.36
N LEU A 64 22.64 -8.09 7.18
CA LEU A 64 22.66 -7.66 8.58
C LEU A 64 23.70 -8.45 9.39
N ARG A 65 23.79 -9.76 9.17
CA ARG A 65 24.75 -10.62 9.86
C ARG A 65 26.19 -10.28 9.45
N ALA A 66 26.45 -10.01 8.17
CA ALA A 66 27.76 -9.60 7.70
C ALA A 66 28.19 -8.25 8.31
N LEU A 67 27.26 -7.30 8.42
CA LEU A 67 27.51 -6.04 9.12
C LEU A 67 27.79 -6.25 10.61
N GLN A 68 27.01 -7.09 11.30
CA GLN A 68 27.28 -7.42 12.71
C GLN A 68 28.65 -8.06 12.94
N LEU A 69 29.17 -8.80 11.95
CA LEU A 69 30.49 -9.43 11.99
C LEU A 69 31.64 -8.49 11.60
N GLY A 70 31.37 -7.22 11.33
CA GLY A 70 32.40 -6.23 11.01
C GLY A 70 32.60 -5.97 9.51
N PHE A 71 31.97 -6.74 8.61
CA PHE A 71 32.11 -6.52 7.17
C PHE A 71 31.28 -5.31 6.70
N GLY A 72 31.83 -4.49 5.80
CA GLY A 72 31.14 -3.30 5.28
C GLY A 72 31.23 -2.05 6.17
N HIS A 73 31.98 -2.10 7.28
CA HIS A 73 32.42 -0.91 8.01
C HIS A 73 33.50 -0.15 7.22
N GLY A 74 33.55 1.18 7.34
CA GLY A 74 34.52 2.02 6.63
C GLY A 74 33.95 2.89 5.51
N GLY A 75 32.62 3.07 5.46
CA GLY A 75 31.95 4.02 4.59
C GLY A 75 31.39 3.41 3.30
N ARG A 76 30.99 4.29 2.36
CA ARG A 76 30.31 3.91 1.11
C ARG A 76 31.01 2.81 0.28
N PRO A 77 32.35 2.85 0.04
CA PRO A 77 33.00 1.82 -0.78
C PRO A 77 32.98 0.44 -0.12
N ALA A 78 33.21 0.36 1.20
CA ALA A 78 33.16 -0.90 1.93
C ALA A 78 31.75 -1.54 1.91
N LEU A 79 30.70 -0.72 2.03
CA LEU A 79 29.31 -1.19 1.93
C LEU A 79 28.94 -1.63 0.51
N ARG A 80 29.45 -0.93 -0.51
CA ARG A 80 29.28 -1.31 -1.91
C ARG A 80 29.92 -2.68 -2.17
N ASP A 81 31.15 -2.87 -1.73
CA ASP A 81 31.89 -4.10 -1.99
C ASP A 81 31.25 -5.29 -1.25
N LEU A 82 30.69 -5.06 -0.04
CA LEU A 82 29.85 -6.02 0.66
C LEU A 82 28.57 -6.36 -0.12
N ALA A 83 27.86 -5.35 -0.64
CA ALA A 83 26.64 -5.55 -1.41
C ALA A 83 26.91 -6.31 -2.72
N LEU A 84 28.02 -6.03 -3.40
CA LEU A 84 28.44 -6.76 -4.59
C LEU A 84 28.75 -8.23 -4.26
N ALA A 85 29.48 -8.49 -3.17
CA ALA A 85 29.83 -9.84 -2.75
C ALA A 85 28.62 -10.68 -2.30
N LEU A 86 27.63 -10.06 -1.65
CA LEU A 86 26.46 -10.77 -1.14
C LEU A 86 25.33 -10.93 -2.16
N TRP A 87 25.12 -9.93 -3.02
CA TRP A 87 23.87 -9.80 -3.75
C TRP A 87 24.00 -9.82 -5.27
N ALA A 88 25.19 -9.59 -5.83
CA ALA A 88 25.37 -9.62 -7.27
C ALA A 88 25.57 -11.07 -7.76
N ARG A 89 24.60 -11.61 -8.52
CA ARG A 89 24.67 -12.96 -9.11
C ARG A 89 24.96 -12.95 -10.61
N SER A 90 25.02 -11.77 -11.22
CA SER A 90 25.32 -11.57 -12.64
C SER A 90 26.15 -10.30 -12.86
N ASP A 91 26.80 -10.21 -14.03
CA ASP A 91 27.54 -9.01 -14.45
C ASP A 91 26.65 -7.78 -14.58
N GLU A 92 25.37 -7.97 -14.91
CA GLU A 92 24.40 -6.88 -15.00
C GLU A 92 24.01 -6.35 -13.60
N GLU A 93 23.81 -7.24 -12.63
CA GLU A 93 23.56 -6.84 -11.23
C GLU A 93 24.79 -6.14 -10.62
N HIS A 94 26.00 -6.59 -10.96
CA HIS A 94 27.24 -5.90 -10.60
C HIS A 94 27.26 -4.44 -11.08
N ARG A 95 26.88 -4.22 -12.35
CA ARG A 95 26.81 -2.87 -12.93
C ARG A 95 25.70 -2.03 -12.30
N LEU A 96 24.54 -2.61 -12.03
CA LEU A 96 23.41 -1.93 -11.40
C LEU A 96 23.75 -1.44 -9.99
N ILE A 97 24.29 -2.32 -9.17
CA ILE A 97 24.70 -1.99 -7.79
C ILE A 97 25.79 -0.92 -7.82
N THR A 98 26.82 -1.09 -8.66
CA THR A 98 27.92 -0.11 -8.79
C THR A 98 27.43 1.27 -9.22
N ARG A 99 26.53 1.33 -10.22
CA ARG A 99 25.95 2.58 -10.71
C ARG A 99 25.10 3.27 -9.65
N TRP A 100 24.34 2.50 -8.87
CA TRP A 100 23.52 3.05 -7.79
C TRP A 100 24.38 3.68 -6.69
N PHE A 101 25.45 3.01 -6.26
CA PHE A 101 26.40 3.56 -5.29
C PHE A 101 27.14 4.81 -5.80
N ALA A 102 27.37 4.93 -7.11
CA ALA A 102 27.94 6.13 -7.73
C ALA A 102 26.95 7.32 -7.79
N GLY A 103 25.64 7.06 -7.87
CA GLY A 103 24.60 8.08 -8.07
C GLY A 103 24.02 8.70 -6.79
N LEU A 104 24.34 8.17 -5.61
CA LEU A 104 23.84 8.70 -4.34
C LEU A 104 24.55 10.02 -3.98
N PRO A 105 23.83 11.09 -3.64
CA PRO A 105 24.45 12.29 -3.07
C PRO A 105 25.19 11.93 -1.77
N ILE A 106 26.36 12.53 -1.55
CA ILE A 106 27.04 12.45 -0.25
C ILE A 106 26.19 13.30 0.71
N ALA A 107 25.62 12.69 1.74
CA ALA A 107 24.90 13.44 2.76
C ALA A 107 25.90 14.30 3.52
N GLU A 108 25.61 15.59 3.65
CA GLU A 108 26.42 16.49 4.46
C GLU A 108 26.35 16.05 5.93
N GLN A 109 27.49 16.04 6.63
CA GLN A 109 27.62 15.70 8.05
C GLN A 109 26.48 16.21 8.97
N PRO A 110 26.05 17.48 8.89
CA PRO A 110 24.97 17.98 9.75
C PRO A 110 23.63 17.27 9.56
N LEU A 111 23.34 16.72 8.37
CA LEU A 111 22.13 15.92 8.12
C LEU A 111 22.24 14.53 8.74
N LEU A 112 23.45 13.95 8.76
CA LEU A 112 23.70 12.65 9.38
C LEU A 112 23.56 12.75 10.90
N ASP A 113 24.13 13.79 11.50
CA ASP A 113 24.04 14.06 12.94
C ASP A 113 22.57 14.24 13.38
N ALA A 114 21.78 14.99 12.60
CA ALA A 114 20.36 15.19 12.87
C ALA A 114 19.51 13.90 12.78
N VAL A 115 19.87 13.00 11.86
CA VAL A 115 19.20 11.69 11.73
C VAL A 115 19.59 10.77 12.89
N ASP A 116 20.86 10.76 13.30
CA ASP A 116 21.32 9.96 14.43
C ASP A 116 20.73 10.43 15.76
N ASP A 117 20.58 11.74 15.96
CA ASP A 117 19.87 12.31 17.11
C ASP A 117 18.39 11.91 17.12
N ALA A 118 17.72 11.94 15.97
CA ALA A 118 16.32 11.51 15.85
C ALA A 118 16.14 10.00 16.11
N LEU A 119 17.09 9.17 15.68
CA LEU A 119 17.08 7.73 15.94
C LEU A 119 17.37 7.40 17.41
N ARG A 120 18.30 8.13 18.06
CA ARG A 120 18.54 8.02 19.52
C ARG A 120 17.31 8.41 20.31
N ALA A 121 16.61 9.48 19.92
CA ALA A 121 15.35 9.88 20.54
C ALA A 121 14.25 8.82 20.37
N ALA A 122 14.13 8.21 19.19
CA ALA A 122 13.16 7.14 18.94
C ALA A 122 13.48 5.84 19.72
N GLY A 123 14.76 5.49 19.87
CA GLY A 123 15.21 4.36 20.67
C GLY A 123 14.93 4.52 22.17
N ALA A 124 15.08 5.74 22.70
CA ALA A 124 14.82 6.03 24.12
C ALA A 124 13.33 5.90 24.50
N VAL A 125 12.41 6.16 23.58
CA VAL A 125 10.95 6.01 23.80
C VAL A 125 10.55 4.52 23.89
N ALA A 126 11.28 3.62 23.24
CA ALA A 126 10.99 2.18 23.28
C ALA A 126 11.41 1.49 24.59
N SER A 127 12.18 2.15 25.46
CA SER A 127 12.71 1.57 26.71
C SER A 127 11.88 1.89 27.97
N GLN A 128 10.75 2.59 27.85
CA GLN A 128 9.86 2.82 28.99
C GLN A 128 8.87 1.65 29.15
N PRO A 129 8.80 0.99 30.32
CA PRO A 129 7.80 -0.05 30.55
C PRO A 129 6.39 0.56 30.66
N PRO A 130 5.32 -0.16 30.27
CA PRO A 130 3.97 0.37 30.29
C PRO A 130 3.49 0.63 31.73
N ARG A 131 3.00 1.84 32.01
CA ARG A 131 2.25 2.14 33.25
C ARG A 131 0.93 1.36 33.25
N GLU A 132 0.82 0.37 34.12
CA GLU A 132 -0.44 -0.32 34.40
C GLU A 132 -1.47 0.66 34.99
N THR A 133 -2.54 0.89 34.25
CA THR A 133 -3.75 1.55 34.76
C THR A 133 -4.64 0.49 35.39
N ARG A 134 -4.56 0.38 36.72
CA ARG A 134 -5.43 -0.49 37.53
C ARG A 134 -6.86 0.05 37.50
N ARG A 135 -7.75 -0.57 36.71
CA ARG A 135 -9.20 -0.40 36.83
C ARG A 135 -9.68 -1.21 38.03
N ALA A 136 -10.24 -0.52 39.02
CA ALA A 136 -10.95 -1.14 40.14
C ALA A 136 -12.35 -1.58 39.70
N SER A 137 -12.75 -2.80 40.07
CA SER A 137 -14.14 -3.28 40.02
C SER A 137 -14.68 -3.40 41.45
N PRO A 138 -15.97 -3.11 41.72
CA PRO A 138 -16.54 -3.12 43.06
C PRO A 138 -17.06 -4.51 43.49
N GLU A 139 -17.09 -4.74 44.81
CA GLU A 139 -17.60 -5.94 45.49
C GLU A 139 -19.14 -6.05 45.47
N PRO A 140 -19.73 -7.27 45.55
CA PRO A 140 -21.16 -7.45 45.74
C PRO A 140 -21.52 -7.67 47.22
N ALA A 141 -22.61 -7.03 47.66
CA ALA A 141 -23.23 -7.25 48.96
C ALA A 141 -24.15 -8.48 48.94
N SER A 142 -24.02 -9.33 49.96
CA SER A 142 -24.85 -10.50 50.27
C SER A 142 -26.16 -10.12 50.95
N GLY A 143 -27.25 -10.85 50.67
CA GLY A 143 -28.44 -10.86 51.53
C GLY A 143 -29.47 -11.95 51.21
N HIS A 144 -29.54 -12.95 52.10
CA HIS A 144 -30.69 -13.74 52.61
C HIS A 144 -31.65 -14.44 51.59
N GLY A 145 -32.09 -15.70 51.72
CA GLY A 145 -31.97 -16.74 52.75
C GLY A 145 -32.73 -18.02 52.33
N THR A 146 -32.26 -19.17 52.83
CA THR A 146 -32.93 -20.47 53.10
C THR A 146 -34.17 -20.93 52.30
N ALA A 147 -34.07 -22.07 51.58
CA ALA A 147 -34.52 -23.40 52.05
C ALA A 147 -34.50 -24.50 50.93
N ALA A 148 -34.05 -25.70 51.34
CA ALA A 148 -34.38 -27.06 50.85
C ALA A 148 -34.08 -27.52 49.39
N SER A 149 -33.24 -28.56 49.29
CA SER A 149 -33.14 -29.50 48.15
C SER A 149 -34.33 -30.49 48.15
N PRO A 150 -34.70 -31.16 47.04
CA PRO A 150 -33.87 -32.26 46.52
C PRO A 150 -33.82 -32.45 44.98
N SER A 151 -32.73 -33.12 44.57
CA SER A 151 -32.62 -34.13 43.51
C SER A 151 -33.11 -33.82 42.08
N THR A 152 -32.19 -33.65 41.12
CA THR A 152 -31.71 -34.70 40.17
C THR A 152 -31.01 -34.08 38.96
N SER A 153 -29.81 -34.59 38.65
CA SER A 153 -29.09 -34.53 37.37
C SER A 153 -28.99 -33.18 36.65
N GLY A 154 -28.07 -32.33 37.13
CA GLY A 154 -27.76 -31.02 36.55
C GLY A 154 -26.98 -31.06 35.24
N ALA A 155 -27.47 -30.25 34.30
CA ALA A 155 -26.79 -29.80 33.09
C ALA A 155 -25.46 -29.11 33.40
N ALA A 156 -24.41 -29.48 32.66
CA ALA A 156 -23.13 -28.78 32.68
C ALA A 156 -23.32 -27.38 32.07
N THR A 157 -23.31 -26.38 32.95
CA THR A 157 -23.36 -24.96 32.60
C THR A 157 -21.96 -24.54 32.13
N ALA A 158 -21.87 -24.00 30.92
CA ALA A 158 -20.62 -23.52 30.34
C ALA A 158 -20.08 -22.32 31.15
N THR A 159 -18.94 -22.52 31.80
CA THR A 159 -18.08 -21.44 32.30
C THR A 159 -17.42 -20.70 31.12
N PRO A 160 -17.29 -19.37 31.14
CA PRO A 160 -16.49 -18.67 30.14
C PRO A 160 -15.02 -19.00 30.42
N VAL A 161 -14.40 -19.74 29.50
CA VAL A 161 -12.97 -20.06 29.55
C VAL A 161 -12.19 -18.80 29.15
N ASP A 162 -11.50 -18.19 30.11
CA ASP A 162 -10.50 -17.16 29.85
C ASP A 162 -9.28 -17.86 29.21
N VAL A 163 -9.25 -17.93 27.87
CA VAL A 163 -8.17 -18.60 27.12
C VAL A 163 -6.93 -17.71 27.12
N ARG A 164 -6.12 -17.81 28.18
CA ARG A 164 -4.75 -17.30 28.16
C ARG A 164 -3.84 -18.34 27.52
N ALA A 165 -3.54 -18.18 26.24
CA ALA A 165 -2.55 -19.01 25.55
C ALA A 165 -1.19 -18.84 26.23
N ARG A 166 -0.69 -19.91 26.86
CA ARG A 166 0.72 -19.99 27.28
C ARG A 166 1.55 -20.42 26.09
N VAL A 167 2.55 -19.61 25.75
CA VAL A 167 3.56 -19.93 24.73
C VAL A 167 4.71 -20.61 25.45
N SER A 168 5.03 -21.84 25.08
CA SER A 168 6.19 -22.59 25.59
C SER A 168 7.19 -22.83 24.47
N PHE A 169 8.48 -22.60 24.75
CA PHE A 169 9.58 -22.93 23.84
C PHE A 169 10.17 -24.27 24.28
N ALA A 170 10.30 -25.22 23.34
CA ALA A 170 11.03 -26.46 23.61
C ALA A 170 12.54 -26.17 23.67
N GLY A 171 13.25 -26.85 24.58
CA GLY A 171 14.69 -26.67 24.77
C GLY A 171 15.50 -27.02 23.52
N MET A 172 16.56 -26.24 23.27
CA MET A 172 17.47 -26.39 22.12
C MET A 172 18.16 -27.76 22.14
N HIS A 173 18.24 -28.40 20.98
CA HIS A 173 19.30 -29.36 20.66
C HIS A 173 20.16 -28.75 19.53
N GLU A 174 21.48 -28.84 19.66
CA GLU A 174 22.42 -28.30 18.67
C GLU A 174 22.11 -28.89 17.28
N GLY A 175 21.92 -28.01 16.29
CA GLY A 175 21.66 -28.36 14.90
C GLY A 175 20.24 -28.15 14.39
N SER A 176 19.24 -27.96 15.26
CA SER A 176 17.90 -27.55 14.83
C SER A 176 17.76 -26.02 14.90
N GLY A 177 17.29 -25.39 13.81
CA GLY A 177 17.13 -23.94 13.71
C GLY A 177 16.19 -23.30 14.75
N LEU A 178 15.95 -21.99 14.60
CA LEU A 178 15.17 -21.16 15.52
C LEU A 178 13.90 -21.88 16.04
N PRO A 179 13.66 -21.90 17.37
CA PRO A 179 12.51 -22.58 17.94
C PRO A 179 11.23 -21.88 17.49
N VAL A 180 10.44 -22.56 16.67
CA VAL A 180 9.11 -22.10 16.28
C VAL A 180 8.23 -22.11 17.54
N PRO A 181 7.63 -20.97 17.95
CA PRO A 181 6.75 -20.95 19.10
C PRO A 181 5.56 -21.88 18.83
N ARG A 182 5.45 -22.95 19.63
CA ARG A 182 4.27 -23.81 19.61
C ARG A 182 3.28 -23.23 20.62
N LEU A 183 2.11 -22.82 20.14
CA LEU A 183 0.99 -22.61 21.06
C LEU A 183 0.68 -23.95 21.73
N SER A 184 0.66 -24.01 23.07
CA SER A 184 0.33 -25.23 23.81
C SER A 184 -1.16 -25.61 23.72
N ALA A 185 -1.96 -24.77 23.07
CA ALA A 185 -3.30 -25.09 22.64
C ALA A 185 -3.30 -25.08 21.11
N GLU A 186 -3.48 -26.24 20.49
CA GLU A 186 -4.12 -26.24 19.18
C GLU A 186 -5.42 -25.44 19.36
N PRO A 187 -5.70 -24.44 18.50
CA PRO A 187 -7.05 -23.90 18.48
C PRO A 187 -7.97 -25.13 18.28
N PRO A 188 -9.14 -25.19 18.91
CA PRO A 188 -10.10 -26.24 18.60
C PRO A 188 -10.61 -26.00 17.18
N ILE A 189 -9.78 -26.30 16.18
CA ILE A 189 -10.13 -26.33 14.76
C ILE A 189 -10.78 -27.69 14.53
N GLY A 190 -11.85 -27.95 15.29
CA GLY A 190 -12.70 -29.14 15.14
C GLY A 190 -13.77 -28.97 14.07
N GLU A 191 -13.74 -27.85 13.34
CA GLU A 191 -14.65 -27.55 12.24
C GLU A 191 -13.83 -27.37 10.96
N ASP A 192 -14.23 -28.10 9.91
CA ASP A 192 -13.72 -27.88 8.56
C ASP A 192 -14.11 -26.47 8.11
N TYR A 193 -13.18 -25.52 8.24
CA TYR A 193 -13.39 -24.16 7.73
C TYR A 193 -13.38 -24.21 6.20
N VAL A 194 -14.56 -24.26 5.59
CA VAL A 194 -14.72 -23.99 4.17
C VAL A 194 -14.56 -22.49 3.96
N LEU A 195 -13.35 -22.05 3.64
CA LEU A 195 -13.04 -20.66 3.30
C LEU A 195 -13.67 -20.32 1.95
N HIS A 196 -14.95 -19.96 1.97
CA HIS A 196 -15.62 -19.43 0.79
C HIS A 196 -15.10 -18.00 0.53
N PRO A 197 -14.51 -17.73 -0.65
CA PRO A 197 -14.11 -16.38 -1.01
C PRO A 197 -15.35 -15.49 -1.06
N HIS A 198 -15.52 -14.67 -0.02
CA HIS A 198 -16.56 -13.64 -0.01
C HIS A 198 -16.05 -12.44 -0.79
N THR A 199 -16.81 -12.04 -1.79
CA THR A 199 -16.59 -10.76 -2.44
C THR A 199 -16.92 -9.64 -1.45
N LEU A 200 -16.11 -8.57 -1.44
CA LEU A 200 -16.30 -7.45 -0.50
C LEU A 200 -17.72 -6.86 -0.56
N VAL A 201 -18.30 -6.82 -1.76
CA VAL A 201 -19.68 -6.42 -2.02
C VAL A 201 -20.25 -7.33 -3.10
N SER A 202 -21.48 -7.79 -2.90
CA SER A 202 -22.14 -8.70 -3.84
C SER A 202 -22.49 -8.02 -5.16
N LEU A 203 -22.56 -8.81 -6.23
CA LEU A 203 -23.01 -8.36 -7.56
C LEU A 203 -24.39 -7.68 -7.49
N ARG A 204 -25.29 -8.23 -6.68
CA ARG A 204 -26.65 -7.72 -6.49
C ARG A 204 -26.64 -6.32 -5.86
N ASP A 205 -25.84 -6.12 -4.83
CA ASP A 205 -25.75 -4.85 -4.12
C ASP A 205 -25.15 -3.76 -5.01
N LEU A 206 -24.09 -4.10 -5.75
CA LEU A 206 -23.52 -3.20 -6.77
C LEU A 206 -24.56 -2.84 -7.85
N ALA A 207 -25.35 -3.82 -8.33
CA ALA A 207 -26.42 -3.55 -9.29
C ALA A 207 -27.49 -2.60 -8.71
N VAL A 208 -27.84 -2.73 -7.43
CA VAL A 208 -28.74 -1.78 -6.74
C VAL A 208 -28.11 -0.39 -6.65
N LEU A 209 -26.84 -0.29 -6.31
CA LEU A 209 -26.09 0.97 -6.27
C LEU A 209 -26.11 1.68 -7.63
N TRP A 210 -25.92 0.96 -8.73
CA TRP A 210 -26.00 1.56 -10.07
C TRP A 210 -27.41 2.00 -10.47
N ARG A 211 -28.45 1.29 -10.02
CA ARG A 211 -29.84 1.76 -10.17
C ARG A 211 -30.06 3.08 -9.44
N ARG A 212 -29.45 3.25 -8.27
CA ARG A 212 -29.48 4.51 -7.50
C ARG A 212 -28.68 5.62 -8.17
N TYR A 213 -27.59 5.30 -8.87
CA TYR A 213 -26.79 6.26 -9.63
C TYR A 213 -27.55 6.87 -10.84
N ARG A 214 -28.61 6.21 -11.32
CA ARG A 214 -29.39 6.68 -12.48
C ARG A 214 -29.91 8.10 -12.26
N ARG A 215 -29.89 8.89 -13.34
CA ARG A 215 -30.39 10.26 -13.34
C ARG A 215 -31.38 10.41 -14.47
N SER A 216 -32.64 10.68 -14.12
CA SER A 216 -33.66 10.97 -15.13
C SER A 216 -33.55 12.43 -15.55
N THR A 217 -33.21 12.68 -16.81
CA THR A 217 -33.24 14.03 -17.39
C THR A 217 -34.04 14.01 -18.69
N ARG A 218 -34.65 15.15 -19.02
CA ARG A 218 -35.33 15.35 -20.32
C ARG A 218 -34.29 15.89 -21.29
N ARG A 219 -33.95 15.13 -22.33
CA ARG A 219 -33.03 15.52 -23.40
C ARG A 219 -33.50 14.96 -24.74
N GLY A 220 -33.14 15.62 -25.83
CA GLY A 220 -33.49 15.21 -27.20
C GLY A 220 -34.70 15.94 -27.77
N PRO A 221 -35.26 15.44 -28.90
CA PRO A 221 -36.37 16.08 -29.59
C PRO A 221 -37.64 16.09 -28.72
N ARG A 222 -38.49 17.09 -28.95
CA ARG A 222 -39.78 17.24 -28.27
C ARG A 222 -40.79 16.24 -28.83
N SER A 223 -40.74 15.00 -28.35
CA SER A 223 -41.57 13.90 -28.84
C SER A 223 -42.69 13.48 -27.88
N GLU A 224 -42.66 13.91 -26.63
CA GLU A 224 -43.69 13.59 -25.62
C GLU A 224 -44.67 14.76 -25.51
N LEU A 225 -45.98 14.50 -25.61
CA LEU A 225 -47.00 15.54 -25.43
C LEU A 225 -47.02 16.03 -23.98
N ASP A 226 -46.86 17.34 -23.77
CA ASP A 226 -47.08 17.98 -22.47
C ASP A 226 -48.55 18.37 -22.34
N LEU A 227 -49.34 17.46 -21.75
CA LEU A 227 -50.77 17.66 -21.56
C LEU A 227 -51.07 18.94 -20.74
N THR A 228 -50.31 19.19 -19.68
CA THR A 228 -50.54 20.35 -18.80
C THR A 228 -50.30 21.66 -19.54
N ALA A 229 -49.17 21.76 -20.24
CA ALA A 229 -48.86 22.95 -21.03
C ALA A 229 -49.83 23.13 -22.20
N THR A 230 -50.24 22.04 -22.85
CA THR A 230 -51.22 22.04 -23.94
C THR A 230 -52.60 22.51 -23.47
N ILE A 231 -53.07 22.02 -22.32
CA ILE A 231 -54.33 22.47 -21.72
C ILE A 231 -54.22 23.95 -21.33
N GLY A 232 -53.09 24.37 -20.76
CA GLY A 232 -52.86 25.77 -20.41
C GLY A 232 -52.89 26.72 -21.61
N GLU A 233 -52.28 26.33 -22.74
CA GLU A 233 -52.40 27.08 -24.00
C GLU A 233 -53.84 27.16 -24.49
N ARG A 234 -54.58 26.04 -24.44
CA ARG A 234 -55.99 26.01 -24.83
C ARG A 234 -56.83 26.94 -23.95
N CYS A 235 -56.63 26.90 -22.63
CA CYS A 235 -57.36 27.75 -21.69
C CYS A 235 -57.06 29.24 -21.89
N ARG A 236 -55.83 29.60 -22.31
CA ARG A 236 -55.45 31.00 -22.58
C ARG A 236 -55.96 31.52 -23.94
N GLY A 237 -55.86 30.70 -24.99
CA GLY A 237 -56.18 31.11 -26.35
C GLY A 237 -57.61 30.84 -26.81
N GLY A 238 -58.41 30.09 -26.03
CA GLY A 238 -59.77 29.65 -26.39
C GLY A 238 -59.81 28.55 -27.47
N LEU A 239 -58.88 28.59 -28.43
CA LEU A 239 -58.67 27.57 -29.45
C LEU A 239 -57.24 27.03 -29.39
N LEU A 240 -57.07 25.71 -29.43
CA LEU A 240 -55.75 25.09 -29.41
C LEU A 240 -55.15 25.07 -30.82
N GLN A 241 -54.17 25.92 -31.08
CA GLN A 241 -53.46 26.01 -32.37
C GLN A 241 -52.54 24.80 -32.60
N GLN A 242 -51.68 24.49 -31.62
CA GLN A 242 -50.74 23.37 -31.68
C GLN A 242 -50.55 22.73 -30.30
N PRO A 243 -50.41 21.40 -30.21
CA PRO A 243 -50.08 20.74 -28.96
C PRO A 243 -48.65 21.08 -28.52
N VAL A 244 -48.45 21.30 -27.22
CA VAL A 244 -47.13 21.59 -26.66
C VAL A 244 -46.41 20.29 -26.38
N TYR A 245 -45.25 20.08 -27.01
CA TYR A 245 -44.43 18.89 -26.80
C TYR A 245 -43.20 19.21 -25.93
N ARG A 246 -42.72 18.19 -25.21
CA ARG A 246 -41.51 18.22 -24.40
C ARG A 246 -40.60 17.03 -24.70
N PRO A 247 -39.31 17.11 -24.38
CA PRO A 247 -38.42 15.97 -24.55
C PRO A 247 -38.78 14.82 -23.61
N ARG A 248 -38.68 13.59 -24.13
CA ARG A 248 -38.88 12.36 -23.34
C ARG A 248 -37.85 12.29 -22.20
N ARG A 249 -38.27 11.77 -21.04
CA ARG A 249 -37.34 11.44 -19.95
C ARG A 249 -36.51 10.20 -20.30
N GLY A 250 -35.20 10.33 -20.18
CA GLY A 250 -34.24 9.22 -20.32
C GLY A 250 -33.28 9.18 -19.14
N ASN A 251 -32.61 8.04 -18.96
CA ASN A 251 -31.46 7.98 -18.06
C ASN A 251 -30.28 8.69 -18.73
N SER A 252 -29.67 9.65 -18.04
CA SER A 252 -28.47 10.36 -18.50
C SER A 252 -27.26 10.10 -17.63
N ALA A 253 -27.32 9.14 -16.69
CA ALA A 253 -26.20 8.79 -15.85
C ALA A 253 -25.11 8.11 -16.68
N ARG A 254 -23.94 8.75 -16.74
CA ARG A 254 -22.73 8.25 -17.41
C ARG A 254 -21.64 8.01 -16.37
N LEU A 255 -20.90 6.92 -16.50
CA LEU A 255 -19.87 6.52 -15.54
C LEU A 255 -18.63 5.99 -16.27
N LEU A 256 -17.44 6.47 -15.90
CA LEU A 256 -16.18 5.87 -16.26
C LEU A 256 -15.52 5.32 -14.99
N VAL A 257 -15.20 4.04 -14.98
CA VAL A 257 -14.46 3.40 -13.89
C VAL A 257 -13.02 3.16 -14.34
N LEU A 258 -12.04 3.63 -13.58
CA LEU A 258 -10.63 3.33 -13.78
C LEU A 258 -10.15 2.42 -12.64
N ALA A 259 -9.65 1.24 -12.98
CA ALA A 259 -9.19 0.27 -11.99
C ALA A 259 -7.70 -0.04 -12.14
N ASP A 260 -7.01 -0.02 -11.01
CA ASP A 260 -5.61 -0.40 -10.92
C ASP A 260 -5.48 -1.92 -10.83
N VAL A 261 -4.63 -2.49 -11.68
CA VAL A 261 -4.29 -3.92 -11.72
C VAL A 261 -2.79 -4.14 -11.51
N SER A 262 -2.12 -3.20 -10.84
CA SER A 262 -0.74 -3.41 -10.38
C SER A 262 -0.66 -4.58 -9.40
N PRO A 263 0.52 -5.17 -9.16
CA PRO A 263 0.66 -6.32 -8.26
C PRO A 263 0.12 -6.08 -6.84
N SER A 264 0.11 -4.84 -6.35
CA SER A 264 -0.50 -4.49 -5.06
C SER A 264 -2.03 -4.62 -5.05
N MET A 265 -2.68 -4.73 -6.21
CA MET A 265 -4.12 -4.86 -6.37
C MET A 265 -4.58 -6.31 -6.62
N GLU A 266 -3.65 -7.27 -6.71
CA GLU A 266 -3.95 -8.69 -7.00
C GLU A 266 -5.03 -9.29 -6.07
N PRO A 267 -5.04 -9.04 -4.74
CA PRO A 267 -6.10 -9.53 -3.85
C PRO A 267 -7.50 -9.02 -4.18
N TRP A 268 -7.60 -7.91 -4.92
CA TRP A 268 -8.86 -7.26 -5.27
C TRP A 268 -9.32 -7.51 -6.71
N LEU A 269 -8.56 -8.27 -7.52
CA LEU A 269 -8.97 -8.65 -8.87
C LEU A 269 -10.36 -9.34 -8.92
N PRO A 270 -10.72 -10.25 -8.00
CA PRO A 270 -12.07 -10.84 -7.99
C PRO A 270 -13.17 -9.79 -7.75
N PHE A 271 -12.90 -8.81 -6.90
CA PHE A 271 -13.82 -7.69 -6.68
C PHE A 271 -13.92 -6.80 -7.92
N LEU A 272 -12.81 -6.48 -8.59
CA LEU A 272 -12.82 -5.69 -9.83
C LEU A 272 -13.58 -6.41 -10.94
N ALA A 273 -13.48 -7.73 -11.04
CA ALA A 273 -14.29 -8.53 -11.97
C ALA A 273 -15.80 -8.43 -11.64
N THR A 274 -16.16 -8.57 -10.36
CA THR A 274 -17.55 -8.40 -9.88
C THR A 274 -18.06 -6.98 -10.17
N LEU A 275 -17.20 -5.97 -10.00
CA LEU A 275 -17.50 -4.58 -10.29
C LEU A 275 -17.75 -4.37 -11.78
N ALA A 276 -16.88 -4.88 -12.64
CA ALA A 276 -17.04 -4.81 -14.10
C ALA A 276 -18.35 -5.46 -14.57
N GLU A 277 -18.66 -6.64 -14.02
CA GLU A 277 -19.90 -7.36 -14.32
C GLU A 277 -21.13 -6.57 -13.86
N SER A 278 -21.07 -5.99 -12.65
CA SER A 278 -22.17 -5.24 -12.06
C SER A 278 -22.64 -4.06 -12.92
N LEU A 279 -21.74 -3.41 -13.66
CA LEU A 279 -22.05 -2.27 -14.52
C LEU A 279 -23.08 -2.62 -15.60
N ARG A 280 -23.07 -3.87 -16.10
CA ARG A 280 -24.02 -4.36 -17.11
C ARG A 280 -25.46 -4.36 -16.58
N PHE A 281 -25.64 -4.64 -15.29
CA PHE A 281 -26.96 -4.66 -14.63
C PHE A 281 -27.45 -3.25 -14.25
N GLY A 282 -26.57 -2.26 -14.23
CA GLY A 282 -26.89 -0.88 -13.87
C GLY A 282 -27.82 -0.17 -14.85
N ARG A 283 -27.89 -0.61 -16.12
CA ARG A 283 -28.61 0.07 -17.24
C ARG A 283 -28.40 1.58 -17.24
N LEU A 284 -27.14 1.98 -17.09
CA LEU A 284 -26.69 3.36 -17.18
C LEU A 284 -26.77 3.84 -18.64
N ALA A 285 -26.77 5.15 -18.87
CA ALA A 285 -26.80 5.70 -20.23
C ALA A 285 -25.54 5.30 -21.00
N SER A 286 -24.42 5.28 -20.31
CA SER A 286 -23.13 4.78 -20.79
C SER A 286 -22.27 4.48 -19.56
N ALA A 287 -21.68 3.29 -19.50
CA ALA A 287 -20.81 2.89 -18.41
C ALA A 287 -19.70 2.01 -18.94
N GLU A 288 -18.47 2.32 -18.58
CA GLU A 288 -17.30 1.59 -19.05
C GLU A 288 -16.25 1.51 -17.97
N MET A 289 -15.54 0.38 -17.93
CA MET A 289 -14.45 0.14 -17.01
C MET A 289 -13.16 -0.02 -17.81
N ARG A 290 -12.11 0.66 -17.36
CA ARG A 290 -10.78 0.65 -17.96
C ARG A 290 -9.73 0.39 -16.91
N TYR A 291 -8.65 -0.25 -17.32
CA TYR A 291 -7.60 -0.68 -16.42
C TYR A 291 -6.32 0.14 -16.62
N PHE A 292 -5.53 0.25 -15.56
CA PHE A 292 -4.19 0.85 -15.57
C PHE A 292 -3.31 0.17 -14.51
N SER A 293 -2.02 0.48 -14.50
CA SER A 293 -1.09 -0.01 -13.46
C SER A 293 -0.47 1.17 -12.72
N ASN A 294 -0.72 1.28 -11.42
CA ASN A 294 -0.28 2.34 -10.50
C ASN A 294 -0.80 3.76 -10.79
N LEU A 295 -0.64 4.26 -12.01
CA LEU A 295 -1.03 5.59 -12.44
C LEU A 295 -1.54 5.54 -13.88
N PRO A 296 -2.71 6.13 -14.20
CA PRO A 296 -3.19 6.27 -15.57
C PRO A 296 -2.34 7.32 -16.32
N ARG A 297 -1.24 6.84 -16.93
CA ARG A 297 -0.27 7.66 -17.69
C ARG A 297 -0.82 8.05 -19.06
N ARG A 298 -0.23 7.55 -20.15
CA ARG A 298 -0.65 7.88 -21.52
C ARG A 298 -1.74 6.95 -22.05
N HIS A 299 -1.83 5.74 -21.48
CA HIS A 299 -2.72 4.71 -21.98
C HIS A 299 -3.57 4.12 -20.86
N LEU A 300 -4.76 3.68 -21.26
CA LEU A 300 -5.70 2.87 -20.49
C LEU A 300 -5.98 1.59 -21.27
N PHE A 301 -6.39 0.54 -20.57
CA PHE A 301 -6.53 -0.79 -21.15
C PHE A 301 -7.95 -1.31 -21.01
N ALA A 302 -8.39 -2.11 -21.97
CA ALA A 302 -9.72 -2.72 -21.96
C ALA A 302 -9.83 -3.89 -20.97
N ASP A 303 -8.71 -4.53 -20.68
CA ASP A 303 -8.64 -5.76 -19.88
C ASP A 303 -7.48 -5.71 -18.86
N VAL A 304 -7.55 -6.59 -17.86
CA VAL A 304 -6.59 -6.81 -16.77
C VAL A 304 -5.23 -7.27 -17.31
N SER A 305 -5.21 -7.94 -18.48
CA SER A 305 -3.98 -8.31 -19.18
C SER A 305 -3.13 -7.12 -19.62
N LEU A 306 -3.70 -5.91 -19.57
CA LEU A 306 -3.07 -4.68 -20.08
C LEU A 306 -2.68 -4.77 -21.56
N ALA A 307 -3.40 -5.60 -22.31
CA ALA A 307 -3.35 -5.63 -23.76
C ALA A 307 -4.18 -4.48 -24.37
N ASP A 308 -3.89 -4.15 -25.62
CA ASP A 308 -4.63 -3.15 -26.42
C ASP A 308 -4.68 -1.75 -25.79
N PRO A 309 -3.53 -1.04 -25.75
CA PRO A 309 -3.45 0.29 -25.16
C PRO A 309 -4.33 1.28 -25.94
N GLN A 310 -5.19 2.00 -25.21
CA GLN A 310 -5.98 3.10 -25.74
C GLN A 310 -5.49 4.43 -25.17
N PRO A 311 -5.38 5.51 -25.97
CA PRO A 311 -4.97 6.81 -25.48
C PRO A 311 -5.89 7.30 -24.35
N ARG A 312 -5.31 7.54 -23.17
CA ARG A 312 -6.05 7.95 -21.97
C ARG A 312 -6.92 9.17 -22.26
N ASP A 313 -6.37 10.18 -22.91
CA ASP A 313 -7.05 11.45 -23.12
C ASP A 313 -8.24 11.32 -24.07
N GLU A 314 -8.19 10.37 -25.02
CA GLU A 314 -9.32 10.07 -25.90
C GLU A 314 -10.46 9.44 -25.10
N VAL A 315 -10.15 8.46 -24.24
CA VAL A 315 -11.13 7.83 -23.36
C VAL A 315 -11.76 8.87 -22.41
N LEU A 316 -10.95 9.72 -21.78
CA LEU A 316 -11.45 10.76 -20.89
C LEU A 316 -12.35 11.77 -21.62
N ARG A 317 -11.98 12.21 -22.84
CA ARG A 317 -12.82 13.10 -23.65
C ARG A 317 -14.13 12.45 -24.07
N ARG A 318 -14.10 11.17 -24.45
CA ARG A 318 -15.31 10.40 -24.79
C ARG A 318 -16.30 10.41 -23.62
N TYR A 319 -15.80 10.34 -22.39
CA TYR A 319 -16.57 10.37 -21.15
C TYR A 319 -16.66 11.75 -20.48
N SER A 320 -16.40 12.84 -21.20
CA SER A 320 -16.55 14.19 -20.65
C SER A 320 -17.97 14.43 -20.11
N GLY A 321 -18.05 15.00 -18.91
CA GLY A 321 -19.27 15.21 -18.13
C GLY A 321 -19.81 13.96 -17.40
N ALA A 322 -19.15 12.81 -17.52
CA ALA A 322 -19.49 11.62 -16.73
C ALA A 322 -18.95 11.71 -15.30
N GLY A 323 -19.47 10.85 -14.41
CA GLY A 323 -18.81 10.59 -13.13
C GLY A 323 -17.57 9.73 -13.36
N LEU A 324 -16.49 10.02 -12.63
CA LEU A 324 -15.24 9.25 -12.66
C LEU A 324 -15.04 8.53 -11.33
N LEU A 325 -15.01 7.20 -11.37
CA LEU A 325 -14.71 6.35 -10.23
C LEU A 325 -13.33 5.72 -10.43
N ILE A 326 -12.43 5.89 -9.48
CA ILE A 326 -11.10 5.29 -9.51
C ILE A 326 -11.00 4.24 -8.41
N VAL A 327 -10.48 3.05 -8.69
CA VAL A 327 -10.24 2.00 -7.70
C VAL A 327 -8.75 1.64 -7.69
N SER A 328 -8.04 1.98 -6.63
CA SER A 328 -6.59 1.74 -6.49
C SER A 328 -6.13 1.92 -5.05
N ASP A 329 -5.11 1.16 -4.64
CA ASP A 329 -4.50 1.26 -3.32
C ASP A 329 -3.68 2.54 -3.12
N SER A 330 -3.28 3.22 -4.20
CA SER A 330 -2.45 4.43 -4.15
C SER A 330 -1.18 4.28 -3.28
N GLY A 331 -0.60 3.07 -3.25
CA GLY A 331 0.60 2.75 -2.46
C GLY A 331 0.35 2.43 -0.98
N SER A 332 -0.91 2.44 -0.52
CA SER A 332 -1.25 2.09 0.88
C SER A 332 -1.04 0.61 1.22
N VAL A 333 -1.13 -0.29 0.23
CA VAL A 333 -0.79 -1.71 0.43
C VAL A 333 0.71 -1.87 0.64
N ARG A 334 1.52 -1.09 -0.09
CA ARG A 334 2.98 -1.18 -0.02
C ARG A 334 3.59 -0.51 1.21
N GLY A 335 2.83 0.35 1.88
CA GLY A 335 3.25 0.98 3.14
C GLY A 335 4.39 1.99 3.02
N TYR A 336 4.69 2.49 1.81
CA TYR A 336 5.73 3.52 1.62
C TYR A 336 5.22 4.73 0.82
N LEU A 337 5.81 5.88 1.12
CA LEU A 337 5.55 7.12 0.41
C LEU A 337 6.40 7.21 -0.86
N ASN A 338 5.74 7.28 -2.02
CA ASN A 338 6.36 7.70 -3.27
C ASN A 338 5.83 9.10 -3.64
N ARG A 339 6.60 10.14 -3.31
CA ARG A 339 6.20 11.53 -3.57
C ARG A 339 6.00 11.81 -5.06
N ARG A 340 6.89 11.32 -5.92
CA ARG A 340 6.80 11.51 -7.38
C ARG A 340 5.47 10.99 -7.93
N ARG A 341 5.08 9.77 -7.56
CA ARG A 341 3.80 9.17 -7.96
C ARG A 341 2.61 9.95 -7.39
N ALA A 342 2.67 10.43 -6.15
CA ALA A 342 1.61 11.24 -5.56
C ALA A 342 1.40 12.56 -6.33
N VAL A 343 2.49 13.27 -6.65
CA VAL A 343 2.44 14.51 -7.46
C VAL A 343 1.88 14.23 -8.85
N GLN A 344 2.33 13.17 -9.51
CA GLN A 344 1.80 12.78 -10.82
C GLN A 344 0.32 12.39 -10.77
N THR A 345 -0.12 11.76 -9.69
CA THR A 345 -1.54 11.42 -9.46
C THR A 345 -2.35 12.70 -9.27
N ALA A 346 -1.86 13.66 -8.48
CA ALA A 346 -2.53 14.95 -8.30
C ALA A 346 -2.65 15.73 -9.61
N ALA A 347 -1.61 15.72 -10.45
CA ALA A 347 -1.64 16.33 -11.79
C ALA A 347 -2.69 15.67 -12.70
N PHE A 348 -2.71 14.33 -12.74
CA PHE A 348 -3.75 13.59 -13.46
C PHE A 348 -5.17 13.93 -12.96
N LEU A 349 -5.36 14.01 -11.64
CA LEU A 349 -6.66 14.36 -11.06
C LEU A 349 -7.09 15.78 -11.40
N ALA A 350 -6.15 16.73 -11.47
CA ALA A 350 -6.43 18.09 -11.91
C ALA A 350 -6.89 18.12 -13.39
N GLU A 351 -6.21 17.41 -14.28
CA GLU A 351 -6.61 17.24 -15.69
C GLU A 351 -8.00 16.59 -15.80
N ALA A 352 -8.21 15.49 -15.07
CA ALA A 352 -9.46 14.76 -15.08
C ALA A 352 -10.64 15.58 -14.53
N LYS A 353 -10.40 16.46 -13.54
CA LYS A 353 -11.44 17.31 -12.94
C LYS A 353 -12.05 18.30 -13.92
N CYS A 354 -11.26 18.78 -14.89
CA CYS A 354 -11.75 19.64 -15.97
C CYS A 354 -12.77 18.94 -16.87
N LEU A 355 -12.68 17.61 -17.00
CA LEU A 355 -13.56 16.80 -17.86
C LEU A 355 -14.69 16.14 -17.06
N SER A 356 -14.42 15.72 -15.83
CA SER A 356 -15.34 14.98 -14.96
C SER A 356 -15.61 15.78 -13.69
N PRO A 357 -16.82 16.37 -13.53
CA PRO A 357 -17.11 17.26 -12.40
C PRO A 357 -17.10 16.54 -11.05
N ALA A 358 -17.41 15.24 -11.04
CA ALA A 358 -17.37 14.40 -9.85
C ALA A 358 -16.34 13.27 -10.03
N ILE A 359 -15.37 13.21 -9.12
CA ILE A 359 -14.33 12.19 -9.07
C ILE A 359 -14.32 11.60 -7.66
N VAL A 360 -14.46 10.28 -7.58
CA VAL A 360 -14.32 9.52 -6.33
C VAL A 360 -13.23 8.48 -6.50
N TRP A 361 -12.40 8.31 -5.47
CA TRP A 361 -11.36 7.31 -5.41
C TRP A 361 -11.68 6.32 -4.29
N LEU A 362 -11.86 5.05 -4.64
CA LEU A 362 -12.02 3.96 -3.69
C LEU A 362 -10.68 3.30 -3.45
N ASN A 363 -10.25 3.36 -2.20
CA ASN A 363 -9.04 2.69 -1.76
C ASN A 363 -9.43 1.39 -1.04
N PRO A 364 -8.99 0.21 -1.51
CA PRO A 364 -9.27 -1.05 -0.84
C PRO A 364 -8.77 -1.13 0.61
N MET A 365 -7.76 -0.33 0.96
CA MET A 365 -7.19 -0.32 2.30
C MET A 365 -7.98 0.60 3.24
N PRO A 366 -8.15 0.22 4.52
CA PRO A 366 -8.78 1.08 5.50
C PRO A 366 -7.99 2.38 5.69
N GLN A 367 -8.69 3.46 6.01
CA GLN A 367 -8.12 4.81 6.11
C GLN A 367 -6.94 4.91 7.09
N THR A 368 -6.96 4.11 8.16
CA THR A 368 -5.87 4.01 9.14
C THR A 368 -4.53 3.62 8.52
N ARG A 369 -4.53 2.91 7.38
CA ARG A 369 -3.31 2.48 6.65
C ARG A 369 -2.80 3.51 5.65
N TRP A 370 -3.50 4.62 5.43
CA TRP A 370 -3.07 5.61 4.44
C TRP A 370 -1.95 6.49 4.98
N ALA A 371 -1.89 6.71 6.29
CA ALA A 371 -0.88 7.55 6.94
C ALA A 371 0.56 7.10 6.57
N GLY A 372 1.42 8.05 6.21
CA GLY A 372 2.80 7.78 5.81
C GLY A 372 2.96 7.17 4.41
N THR A 373 1.89 7.06 3.61
CA THR A 373 1.93 6.51 2.25
C THR A 373 1.53 7.54 1.19
N SER A 374 1.71 7.21 -0.10
CA SER A 374 1.22 8.04 -1.21
C SER A 374 -0.30 8.28 -1.15
N ALA A 375 -1.06 7.35 -0.58
CA ALA A 375 -2.52 7.45 -0.45
C ALA A 375 -2.92 8.67 0.39
N ALA A 376 -2.23 8.96 1.50
CA ALA A 376 -2.54 10.14 2.32
C ALA A 376 -2.40 11.46 1.55
N LEU A 377 -1.39 11.57 0.68
CA LEU A 377 -1.22 12.76 -0.16
C LEU A 377 -2.30 12.89 -1.23
N VAL A 378 -2.73 11.77 -1.82
CA VAL A 378 -3.83 11.75 -2.78
C VAL A 378 -5.16 12.11 -2.09
N ALA A 379 -5.41 11.57 -0.89
CA ALA A 379 -6.60 11.86 -0.09
C ALA A 379 -6.71 13.32 0.31
N ALA A 380 -5.59 13.97 0.60
CA ALA A 380 -5.54 15.39 0.98
C ALA A 380 -5.74 16.34 -0.21
N GLY A 381 -5.72 15.83 -1.45
CA GLY A 381 -5.89 16.64 -2.66
C GLY A 381 -7.32 17.16 -2.84
N PRO A 382 -7.53 18.40 -3.32
CA PRO A 382 -8.87 19.00 -3.42
C PRO A 382 -9.72 18.45 -4.60
N ASN A 383 -9.09 17.76 -5.55
CA ASN A 383 -9.72 17.35 -6.80
C ASN A 383 -10.47 16.01 -6.71
N VAL A 384 -10.29 15.28 -5.61
CA VAL A 384 -10.84 13.93 -5.43
C VAL A 384 -11.34 13.74 -4.02
N VAL A 385 -12.41 12.96 -3.86
CA VAL A 385 -12.81 12.43 -2.55
C VAL A 385 -12.35 10.98 -2.50
N MET A 386 -11.39 10.67 -1.62
CA MET A 386 -10.90 9.32 -1.43
C MET A 386 -11.60 8.66 -0.24
N LEU A 387 -12.21 7.50 -0.46
CA LEU A 387 -12.97 6.74 0.53
C LEU A 387 -12.42 5.31 0.62
N PRO A 388 -12.48 4.67 1.80
CA PRO A 388 -12.18 3.25 1.91
C PRO A 388 -13.21 2.41 1.15
N LEU A 389 -12.82 1.21 0.74
CA LEU A 389 -13.70 0.29 0.03
C LEU A 389 -14.50 -0.57 1.02
N ASP A 390 -15.72 -0.14 1.30
CA ASP A 390 -16.75 -0.93 1.95
C ASP A 390 -18.13 -0.57 1.41
N ALA A 391 -19.16 -1.31 1.82
CA ALA A 391 -20.52 -1.11 1.31
C ALA A 391 -21.08 0.29 1.61
N ALA A 392 -20.78 0.86 2.79
CA ALA A 392 -21.29 2.17 3.20
C ALA A 392 -20.62 3.30 2.39
N HIS A 393 -19.31 3.22 2.22
CA HIS A 393 -18.54 4.19 1.46
C HIS A 393 -18.76 4.07 -0.05
N LEU A 394 -19.12 2.89 -0.56
CA LEU A 394 -19.60 2.73 -1.94
C LEU A 394 -20.93 3.44 -2.18
N LEU A 395 -21.87 3.37 -1.23
CA LEU A 395 -23.12 4.14 -1.30
C LEU A 395 -22.84 5.64 -1.29
N HIS A 396 -21.96 6.10 -0.39
CA HIS A 396 -21.53 7.48 -0.31
C HIS A 396 -20.82 7.94 -1.60
N ALA A 397 -19.95 7.09 -2.18
CA ALA A 397 -19.32 7.35 -3.46
C ALA A 397 -20.35 7.60 -4.56
N VAL A 398 -21.43 6.80 -4.61
CA VAL A 398 -22.52 7.01 -5.56
C VAL A 398 -23.25 8.34 -5.32
N ASP A 399 -23.46 8.75 -4.08
CA ASP A 399 -24.07 10.04 -3.75
C ASP A 399 -23.20 11.23 -4.21
N ILE A 400 -21.91 11.19 -3.91
CA ILE A 400 -20.94 12.20 -4.37
C ILE A 400 -20.93 12.26 -5.90
N LEU A 401 -20.86 11.09 -6.55
CA LEU A 401 -20.91 10.99 -8.01
C LEU A 401 -22.22 11.51 -8.57
N ARG A 402 -23.34 11.52 -7.82
CA ARG A 402 -24.61 12.14 -8.21
C ARG A 402 -24.64 13.66 -8.03
N GLY A 403 -23.72 14.21 -7.25
CA GLY A 403 -23.68 15.63 -6.88
C GLY A 403 -24.40 15.93 -5.56
N ASN A 404 -24.79 14.90 -4.79
CA ASN A 404 -25.24 15.06 -3.42
C ASN A 404 -23.98 15.15 -2.54
N LYS A 405 -23.80 16.26 -1.82
CA LYS A 405 -22.67 16.44 -0.89
C LYS A 405 -23.00 15.86 0.48
#